data_AF-A0A959XT82-F1
#
_entry.id   AF-A0A959XT82-F1
#
_cell.length_a   1.000
_cell.length_b   1.000
_cell.length_c   1.000
_cell.angle_alpha   90.00
_cell.angle_beta   90.00
_cell.angle_gamma   90.00
#
_symmetry.space_group_name_H-M   'P 1'
#
loop_
_entity.id
_entity.type
_entity.pdbx_description
1 polymer ?
#
loop_
_entity_poly.entity_id
_entity_poly.type
_entity_poly.pdbx_seq_one_letter_code
_entity_poly.pdbx_strand_id
1 'polypeptide(L)'
;MYVIKRDGRREAVKFDKITARVKKLCYGLHPSVDATQVTLKVIDGIYDGVTTTVLDNLTAEVAATMTVKHPDYAQLASRIAVSNLHKNTKKSFSECMNDLYTYLDPKTGERAALLADDVHEIIQKNSDVLDSAIIYDRDFNYDYFGFKTLERSYLLRLHGQVVERPQHMLMRVAIGIHKTDLDAAIDTYNSLSEGWYTHATPTLFNAGTPKPQMSSCFLLQLKDDSINGIYDTLKQCAQISQSAGGIGLSIHNLRAKGSYIKGTNGTSNGIVPMLRVFNDTARYVDQGGGKRKGSFAMYLEPWHADVFDFLELKKNHGKEEMRARDLFYAMWIPDLFMKRVEQGGQWTLMCPNECPGLSDTWGAKFEELYEKYEAEGKGRSTIKAQDLWFKILESQIETGTPYILFKDAANGKSNQQNLGTIKSSNLCTEIIEYTSPDEVAVCNLGSIALPKFVTKGKFDHDKLFEVTYQLARNLNRVIDQNYYPIPEARRSNMRHRPIGIGVQGLA
;
A
#
# COMPACT_ATOMS: atom_id res chain seq x y z
N MET A 1 24.40 6.43 40.78
CA MET A 1 23.93 5.92 39.48
C MET A 1 24.51 6.80 38.37
N TYR A 2 25.09 6.18 37.35
CA TYR A 2 25.72 6.84 36.21
C TYR A 2 25.03 6.45 34.91
N VAL A 3 24.99 7.38 33.95
CA VAL A 3 24.59 7.11 32.56
C VAL A 3 25.81 7.12 31.66
N ILE A 4 25.74 6.37 30.56
CA ILE A 4 26.76 6.36 29.51
C ILE A 4 26.32 7.32 28.40
N LYS A 5 27.09 8.39 28.18
CA LYS A 5 26.86 9.33 27.07
C LYS A 5 27.14 8.66 25.73
N ARG A 6 26.66 9.28 24.64
CA ARG A 6 26.90 8.81 23.26
C ARG A 6 28.38 8.75 22.88
N ASP A 7 29.22 9.55 23.53
CA ASP A 7 30.68 9.53 23.36
C ASP A 7 31.40 8.55 24.32
N GLY A 8 30.65 7.69 25.01
CA GLY A 8 31.17 6.69 25.95
C GLY A 8 31.49 7.22 27.35
N ARG A 9 31.44 8.54 27.60
CA ARG A 9 31.75 9.10 28.92
C ARG A 9 30.66 8.75 29.94
N ARG A 10 31.08 8.43 31.17
CA ARG A 10 30.17 8.25 32.32
C ARG A 10 29.80 9.60 32.92
N GLU A 11 28.52 9.83 33.18
CA GLU A 11 28.03 11.02 33.87
C GLU A 11 27.05 10.64 34.97
N ALA A 12 27.14 11.28 36.14
CA ALA A 12 26.19 11.05 37.22
C ALA A 12 24.77 11.47 36.79
N VAL A 13 23.76 10.65 37.11
CA VAL A 13 22.35 10.99 36.88
C VAL A 13 22.01 12.25 37.68
N LYS A 14 21.52 13.30 37.00
CA LYS A 14 21.06 14.54 37.62
C LYS A 14 19.63 14.82 37.18
N PHE A 15 18.69 14.80 38.12
CA PHE A 15 17.27 15.05 37.87
C PHE A 15 17.04 16.34 37.09
N ASP A 16 17.60 17.44 37.59
CA ASP A 16 17.45 18.76 36.97
C ASP A 16 17.91 18.80 35.51
N LYS A 17 18.92 18.00 35.13
CA LYS A 17 19.39 17.94 33.74
C LYS A 17 18.39 17.23 32.83
N ILE A 18 17.74 16.17 33.29
CA ILE A 18 16.71 15.45 32.53
C ILE A 18 15.49 16.35 32.40
N THR A 19 15.02 16.94 33.51
CA THR A 19 13.87 17.85 33.50
C THR A 19 14.11 19.09 32.64
N ALA A 20 15.29 19.72 32.74
CA ALA A 20 15.62 20.87 31.91
C ALA A 20 15.62 20.53 30.41
N ARG A 21 16.04 19.31 30.04
CA ARG A 21 15.98 18.84 28.65
C ARG A 21 14.55 18.65 28.17
N VAL A 22 13.70 17.97 28.95
CA VAL A 22 12.29 17.77 28.60
C VAL A 22 11.57 19.11 28.51
N LYS A 23 11.82 20.02 29.47
CA LYS A 23 11.22 21.36 29.51
C LYS A 23 11.55 22.20 28.27
N LYS A 24 12.76 22.08 27.71
CA LYS A 24 13.13 22.74 26.44
C LYS A 24 12.29 22.28 25.25
N LEU A 25 11.71 21.08 25.29
CA LEU A 25 10.87 20.52 24.24
C LEU A 25 9.37 20.82 24.45
N CYS A 26 8.99 21.45 25.56
CA CYS A 26 7.61 21.84 25.87
C CYS A 26 7.16 23.17 25.24
N TYR A 27 7.92 23.75 24.31
CA TYR A 27 7.57 25.04 23.69
C TYR A 27 6.22 24.98 22.97
N GLY A 28 5.34 25.95 23.22
CA GLY A 28 4.02 26.03 22.60
C GLY A 28 3.05 24.89 22.96
N LEU A 29 3.38 24.04 23.93
CA LEU A 29 2.45 23.04 24.47
C LEU A 29 1.56 23.65 25.55
N HIS A 30 0.42 23.04 25.80
CA HIS A 30 -0.52 23.46 26.83
C HIS A 30 0.13 23.45 28.23
N PRO A 31 -0.16 24.44 29.12
CA PRO A 31 0.46 24.54 30.44
C PRO A 31 0.27 23.33 31.36
N SER A 32 -0.72 22.47 31.09
CA SER A 32 -0.92 21.21 31.84
C SER A 32 0.14 20.15 31.54
N VAL A 33 0.97 20.33 30.50
CA VAL A 33 2.08 19.43 30.17
C VAL A 33 3.27 19.72 31.08
N ASP A 34 3.40 18.93 32.14
CA ASP A 34 4.46 19.06 33.13
C ASP A 34 5.65 18.10 32.84
N ALA A 35 6.80 18.69 32.51
CA ALA A 35 8.07 17.99 32.30
C ALA A 35 8.59 17.29 33.59
N THR A 36 8.26 17.83 34.75
CA THR A 36 8.65 17.29 36.06
C THR A 36 7.97 15.95 36.30
N GLN A 37 6.67 15.85 36.01
CA GLN A 37 5.92 14.60 36.12
C GLN A 37 6.46 13.50 35.21
N VAL A 38 6.87 13.86 33.98
CA VAL A 38 7.53 12.91 33.07
C VAL A 38 8.84 12.43 33.70
N THR A 39 9.66 13.35 34.18
CA THR A 39 10.97 13.01 34.76
C THR A 39 10.85 12.12 35.99
N LEU A 40 9.91 12.41 36.89
CA LEU A 40 9.67 11.61 38.10
C LEU A 40 9.38 10.14 37.74
N LYS A 41 8.50 9.91 36.78
CA LYS A 41 8.18 8.55 36.29
C LYS A 41 9.34 7.86 35.59
N VAL A 42 10.22 8.61 34.94
CA VAL A 42 11.38 8.05 34.25
C VAL A 42 12.42 7.55 35.24
N ILE A 43 12.64 8.25 36.36
CA ILE A 43 13.66 7.88 37.36
C ILE A 43 13.47 6.45 37.87
N ASP A 44 12.23 6.05 38.11
CA ASP A 44 11.90 4.72 38.63
C ASP A 44 12.35 3.58 37.69
N GLY A 45 12.54 3.87 36.39
CA GLY A 45 13.01 2.94 35.38
C GLY A 45 14.52 3.03 35.06
N ILE A 46 15.28 3.90 35.73
CA ILE A 46 16.72 4.08 35.45
C ILE A 46 17.53 3.04 36.24
N TYR A 47 18.50 2.42 35.57
CA TYR A 47 19.50 1.54 36.17
C TYR A 47 20.92 2.05 35.91
N ASP A 48 21.89 1.60 36.72
CA ASP A 48 23.29 2.03 36.58
C ASP A 48 23.90 1.56 35.24
N GLY A 49 24.55 2.47 34.52
CA GLY A 49 25.15 2.19 33.22
C GLY A 49 24.19 2.34 32.04
N VAL A 50 22.93 2.76 32.23
CA VAL A 50 22.01 3.02 31.10
C VAL A 50 22.59 4.06 30.13
N THR A 51 22.44 3.84 28.83
CA THR A 51 22.91 4.81 27.83
C THR A 51 21.95 5.98 27.71
N THR A 52 22.47 7.16 27.37
CA THR A 52 21.62 8.35 27.15
C THR A 52 20.60 8.18 26.01
N THR A 53 20.86 7.29 25.05
CA THR A 53 19.90 6.94 23.99
C THR A 53 18.74 6.11 24.53
N VAL A 54 19.00 5.11 25.38
CA VAL A 54 17.97 4.31 26.03
C VAL A 54 17.13 5.16 26.99
N LEU A 55 17.78 6.06 27.73
CA LEU A 55 17.09 7.00 28.61
C LEU A 55 16.13 7.92 27.84
N ASP A 56 16.54 8.44 26.68
CA ASP A 56 15.68 9.28 25.84
C ASP A 56 14.48 8.50 25.28
N ASN A 57 14.68 7.22 24.90
CA ASN A 57 13.58 6.35 24.46
C ASN A 57 12.58 6.10 25.57
N LEU A 58 13.05 5.74 26.78
CA LEU A 58 12.19 5.58 27.95
C LEU A 58 11.42 6.86 28.27
N THR A 59 12.08 8.02 28.18
CA THR A 59 11.45 9.32 28.42
C THR A 59 10.33 9.60 27.40
N ALA A 60 10.56 9.29 26.13
CA ALA A 60 9.55 9.43 25.09
C ALA A 60 8.36 8.47 25.30
N GLU A 61 8.62 7.21 25.66
CA GLU A 61 7.58 6.22 25.96
C GLU A 61 6.72 6.62 27.16
N VAL A 62 7.36 7.05 28.25
CA VAL A 62 6.65 7.55 29.45
C VAL A 62 5.79 8.76 29.09
N ALA A 63 6.33 9.73 28.34
CA ALA A 63 5.55 10.88 27.88
C ALA A 63 4.35 10.42 27.02
N ALA A 64 4.52 9.44 26.13
CA ALA A 64 3.43 8.92 25.30
C ALA A 64 2.31 8.29 26.14
N THR A 65 2.63 7.59 27.23
CA THR A 65 1.60 7.05 28.15
C THR A 65 0.77 8.13 28.83
N MET A 66 1.28 9.36 28.91
CA MET A 66 0.59 10.50 29.53
C MET A 66 -0.36 11.22 28.57
N THR A 67 -0.49 10.76 27.32
CA THR A 67 -1.48 11.26 26.35
C THR A 67 -2.91 11.18 26.89
N VAL A 68 -3.20 10.20 27.74
CA VAL A 68 -4.50 10.06 28.43
C VAL A 68 -4.84 11.25 29.34
N LYS A 69 -3.83 12.04 29.76
CA LYS A 69 -4.02 13.26 30.55
C LYS A 69 -4.25 14.47 29.66
N HIS A 70 -3.47 14.61 28.59
CA HIS A 70 -3.58 15.70 27.63
C HIS A 70 -2.91 15.30 26.29
N PRO A 71 -3.52 15.60 25.13
CA PRO A 71 -2.98 15.19 23.82
C PRO A 71 -1.56 15.69 23.54
N ASP A 72 -1.20 16.90 23.97
CA ASP A 72 0.15 17.48 23.79
C ASP A 72 1.29 16.65 24.41
N TYR A 73 1.00 15.70 25.30
CA TYR A 73 2.01 14.74 25.74
C TYR A 73 2.50 13.83 24.61
N ALA A 74 1.64 13.50 23.62
CA ALA A 74 2.05 12.79 22.41
C ALA A 74 3.02 13.64 21.56
N GLN A 75 2.78 14.95 21.49
CA GLN A 75 3.67 15.89 20.81
C GLN A 75 5.02 16.00 21.53
N LEU A 76 5.02 16.07 22.87
CA LEU A 76 6.24 16.06 23.68
C LEU A 76 7.03 14.76 23.49
N ALA A 77 6.35 13.61 23.55
CA ALA A 77 6.93 12.29 23.33
C ALA A 77 7.62 12.21 21.97
N SER A 78 6.94 12.66 20.91
CA SER A 78 7.52 12.74 19.56
C SER A 78 8.76 13.62 19.54
N ARG A 79 8.71 14.82 20.12
CA ARG A 79 9.84 15.75 20.16
C ARG A 79 11.06 15.17 20.88
N ILE A 80 10.86 14.41 21.95
CA ILE A 80 11.93 13.70 22.65
C ILE A 80 12.54 12.63 21.73
N ALA A 81 11.72 11.82 21.07
CA ALA A 81 12.16 10.77 20.15
C ALA A 81 12.91 11.34 18.94
N VAL A 82 12.41 12.40 18.32
CA VAL A 82 13.06 13.12 17.22
C VAL A 82 14.38 13.75 17.66
N SER A 83 14.40 14.39 18.84
CA SER A 83 15.64 14.95 19.41
C SER A 83 16.68 13.85 19.66
N ASN A 84 16.24 12.66 20.06
CA ASN A 84 17.11 11.49 20.19
C ASN A 84 17.65 11.06 18.82
N LEU A 85 16.79 10.93 17.80
CA LEU A 85 17.18 10.57 16.44
C LEU A 85 18.22 11.55 15.88
N HIS A 86 18.00 12.86 16.01
CA HIS A 86 18.93 13.89 15.54
C HIS A 86 20.31 13.77 16.16
N LYS A 87 20.42 13.31 17.41
CA LYS A 87 21.72 13.10 18.08
C LYS A 87 22.42 11.82 17.67
N ASN A 88 21.71 10.88 17.04
CA ASN A 88 22.26 9.60 16.58
C ASN A 88 22.40 9.54 15.04
N THR A 89 22.11 10.64 14.33
CA THR A 89 22.15 10.71 12.85
C THR A 89 22.96 11.92 12.39
N LYS A 90 23.61 11.80 11.22
CA LYS A 90 24.30 12.92 10.58
C LYS A 90 23.30 14.03 10.26
N LYS A 91 23.75 15.29 10.35
CA LYS A 91 22.91 16.45 10.00
C LYS A 91 22.88 16.68 8.49
N SER A 92 23.99 16.54 7.78
CA SER A 92 24.01 16.72 6.32
C SER A 92 23.21 15.62 5.63
N PHE A 93 22.36 16.00 4.68
CA PHE A 93 21.61 15.06 3.86
C PHE A 93 22.54 14.41 2.84
N SER A 94 23.37 15.19 2.15
CA SER A 94 24.32 14.69 1.16
C SER A 94 25.32 13.67 1.73
N GLU A 95 25.82 13.87 2.96
CA GLU A 95 26.66 12.89 3.66
C GLU A 95 25.90 11.60 4.00
N CYS A 96 24.65 11.70 4.47
CA CYS A 96 23.81 10.53 4.76
C CYS A 96 23.53 9.72 3.49
N MET A 97 23.23 10.39 2.38
CA MET A 97 23.02 9.77 1.07
C MET A 97 24.30 9.10 0.54
N ASN A 98 25.46 9.71 0.79
CA ASN A 98 26.74 9.07 0.46
C ASN A 98 26.96 7.78 1.27
N ASP A 99 26.69 7.78 2.57
CA ASP A 99 26.81 6.57 3.40
C ASP A 99 25.89 5.43 2.90
N LEU A 100 24.66 5.77 2.50
CA LEU A 100 23.70 4.82 1.93
C LEU A 100 24.16 4.24 0.59
N TYR A 101 24.83 5.06 -0.22
CA TYR A 101 25.35 4.68 -1.53
C TYR A 101 26.60 3.78 -1.43
N THR A 102 27.51 4.10 -0.51
CA THR A 102 28.76 3.35 -0.31
C THR A 102 28.60 2.14 0.61
N TYR A 103 27.37 1.79 0.99
CA TYR A 103 27.12 0.67 1.90
C TYR A 103 27.62 -0.66 1.30
N LEU A 104 28.39 -1.38 2.12
CA LEU A 104 28.84 -2.74 1.86
C LEU A 104 28.12 -3.68 2.81
N ASP A 105 27.68 -4.84 2.31
CA ASP A 105 27.15 -5.86 3.19
C ASP A 105 28.27 -6.36 4.12
N PRO A 106 28.14 -6.22 5.45
CA PRO A 106 29.20 -6.58 6.39
C PRO A 106 29.55 -8.07 6.37
N LYS A 107 28.68 -8.94 5.81
CA LYS A 107 28.92 -10.38 5.73
C LYS A 107 29.68 -10.79 4.48
N THR A 108 29.31 -10.25 3.33
CA THR A 108 29.89 -10.63 2.03
C THR A 108 30.99 -9.67 1.56
N GLY A 109 31.01 -8.44 2.07
CA GLY A 109 31.87 -7.36 1.58
C GLY A 109 31.43 -6.80 0.22
N GLU A 110 30.33 -7.31 -0.35
CA GLU A 110 29.83 -6.87 -1.64
C GLU A 110 29.11 -5.52 -1.52
N ARG A 111 29.14 -4.76 -2.62
CA ARG A 111 28.44 -3.48 -2.72
C ARG A 111 26.93 -3.72 -2.66
N ALA A 112 26.29 -3.16 -1.64
CA ALA A 112 24.86 -3.30 -1.39
C ALA A 112 24.17 -1.93 -1.32
N ALA A 113 24.50 -1.04 -2.27
CA ALA A 113 24.04 0.34 -2.30
C ALA A 113 22.52 0.45 -2.11
N LEU A 114 22.09 1.35 -1.23
CA LEU A 114 20.68 1.62 -0.95
C LEU A 114 20.15 2.84 -1.71
N LEU A 115 21.01 3.52 -2.46
CA LEU A 115 20.73 4.69 -3.29
C LEU A 115 21.15 4.38 -4.74
N ALA A 116 20.37 4.81 -5.72
CA ALA A 116 20.69 4.64 -7.14
C ALA A 116 21.88 5.51 -7.56
N ASP A 117 22.66 5.04 -8.55
CA ASP A 117 23.84 5.74 -9.06
C ASP A 117 23.50 7.15 -9.59
N ASP A 118 22.44 7.26 -10.39
CA ASP A 118 21.99 8.52 -10.99
C ASP A 118 21.52 9.53 -9.92
N VAL A 119 20.84 9.04 -8.88
CA VAL A 119 20.33 9.87 -7.78
C VAL A 119 21.46 10.33 -6.88
N HIS A 120 22.45 9.47 -6.61
CA HIS A 120 23.66 9.85 -5.87
C HIS A 120 24.43 10.95 -6.60
N GLU A 121 24.65 10.81 -7.91
CA GLU A 121 25.34 11.83 -8.72
C GLU A 121 24.63 13.19 -8.67
N ILE A 122 23.30 13.21 -8.81
CA ILE A 122 22.49 14.44 -8.71
C ILE A 122 22.65 15.07 -7.33
N ILE A 123 22.62 14.27 -6.26
CA ILE A 123 22.75 14.78 -4.89
C ILE A 123 24.14 15.36 -4.65
N GLN A 124 25.21 14.65 -5.04
CA GLN A 124 26.58 15.12 -4.84
C GLN A 124 26.88 16.40 -5.62
N LYS A 125 26.38 16.51 -6.86
CA LYS A 125 26.56 17.70 -7.68
C LYS A 125 25.88 18.95 -7.11
N ASN A 126 24.84 18.77 -6.31
CA ASN A 126 23.98 19.86 -5.81
C ASN A 126 23.90 19.87 -4.27
N SER A 127 24.92 19.35 -3.59
CA SER A 127 24.92 19.12 -2.13
C SER A 127 24.58 20.38 -1.33
N ASP A 128 25.18 21.51 -1.69
CA ASP A 128 25.03 22.77 -0.93
C ASP A 128 23.59 23.30 -0.99
N VAL A 129 22.96 23.24 -2.17
CA VAL A 129 21.58 23.68 -2.38
C VAL A 129 20.62 22.74 -1.64
N LEU A 130 20.82 21.42 -1.76
CA LEU A 130 19.92 20.43 -1.16
C LEU A 130 20.05 20.39 0.38
N ASP A 131 21.26 20.47 0.92
CA ASP A 131 21.49 20.49 2.36
C ASP A 131 20.93 21.78 3.00
N SER A 132 20.99 22.91 2.30
CA SER A 132 20.46 24.19 2.78
C SER A 132 18.93 24.32 2.65
N ALA A 133 18.31 23.64 1.68
CA ALA A 133 16.86 23.62 1.50
C ALA A 133 16.11 22.86 2.61
N ILE A 134 16.78 21.94 3.32
CA ILE A 134 16.14 21.10 4.33
C ILE A 134 15.90 21.84 5.64
N ILE A 135 14.65 21.81 6.12
CA ILE A 135 14.23 22.40 7.39
C ILE A 135 14.02 21.29 8.43
N TYR A 136 15.06 21.00 9.23
CA TYR A 136 15.01 19.93 10.25
C TYR A 136 13.99 20.16 11.37
N ASP A 137 13.56 21.39 11.59
CA ASP A 137 12.51 21.68 12.58
C ASP A 137 11.16 21.05 12.19
N ARG A 138 10.95 20.76 10.91
CA ARG A 138 9.75 20.04 10.43
C ARG A 138 9.69 18.59 10.92
N ASP A 139 10.81 17.98 11.36
CA ASP A 139 10.77 16.66 12.01
C ASP A 139 9.98 16.68 13.32
N PHE A 140 9.85 17.84 13.97
CA PHE A 140 9.07 17.98 15.20
C PHE A 140 7.56 18.12 14.96
N ASN A 141 7.09 18.08 13.70
CA ASN A 141 5.66 18.17 13.37
C ASN A 141 4.92 16.83 13.47
N TYR A 142 5.64 15.71 13.54
CA TYR A 142 5.02 14.40 13.70
C TYR A 142 4.52 14.20 15.12
N ASP A 143 3.42 13.47 15.28
CA ASP A 143 3.03 12.89 16.55
C ASP A 143 3.90 11.66 16.86
N TYR A 144 3.77 11.12 18.07
CA TYR A 144 4.65 10.02 18.51
C TYR A 144 4.45 8.75 17.67
N PHE A 145 3.20 8.40 17.36
CA PHE A 145 2.88 7.19 16.62
C PHE A 145 3.26 7.30 15.14
N GLY A 146 3.03 8.46 14.51
CA GLY A 146 3.50 8.75 13.16
C GLY A 146 5.01 8.65 13.05
N PHE A 147 5.75 9.26 13.99
CA PHE A 147 7.20 9.13 14.04
C PHE A 147 7.66 7.68 14.20
N LYS A 148 7.06 6.92 15.12
CA LYS A 148 7.41 5.50 15.32
C LYS A 148 7.09 4.62 14.11
N THR A 149 6.02 4.92 13.37
CA THR A 149 5.75 4.25 12.09
C THR A 149 6.86 4.52 11.08
N LEU A 150 7.30 5.79 10.95
CA LEU A 150 8.43 6.13 10.08
C LEU A 150 9.72 5.42 10.50
N GLU A 151 10.08 5.49 11.79
CA GLU A 151 11.28 4.86 12.35
C GLU A 151 11.29 3.34 12.11
N ARG A 152 10.14 2.68 12.28
CA ARG A 152 10.05 1.22 12.16
C ARG A 152 10.28 0.73 10.73
N SER A 153 9.79 1.44 9.71
CA SER A 153 9.68 0.87 8.36
C SER A 153 10.13 1.76 7.21
N TYR A 154 10.12 3.08 7.35
CA TYR A 154 10.34 4.03 6.24
C TYR A 154 11.75 4.59 6.18
N LEU A 155 12.36 4.85 7.34
CA LEU A 155 13.71 5.42 7.39
C LEU A 155 14.75 4.33 7.11
N LEU A 156 15.64 4.56 6.15
CA LEU A 156 16.68 3.61 5.78
C LEU A 156 17.68 3.40 6.93
N ARG A 157 18.22 2.19 6.98
CA ARG A 157 19.07 1.70 8.06
C ARG A 157 20.39 1.18 7.53
N LEU A 158 21.47 1.48 8.24
CA LEU A 158 22.78 0.85 8.07
C LEU A 158 23.10 0.05 9.32
N HIS A 159 23.56 -1.19 9.15
CA HIS A 159 23.89 -2.10 10.27
C HIS A 159 22.76 -2.21 11.32
N GLY A 160 21.50 -2.19 10.87
CA GLY A 160 20.30 -2.26 11.72
C GLY A 160 19.91 -0.93 12.40
N GLN A 161 20.71 0.12 12.30
CA GLN A 161 20.45 1.43 12.90
C GLN A 161 19.89 2.42 11.88
N VAL A 162 18.93 3.26 12.30
CA VAL A 162 18.37 4.30 11.44
C VAL A 162 19.42 5.37 11.17
N VAL A 163 19.64 5.67 9.88
CA VAL A 163 20.56 6.74 9.46
C VAL A 163 19.84 7.94 8.85
N GLU A 164 18.69 7.71 8.20
CA GLU A 164 17.86 8.78 7.65
C GLU A 164 17.03 9.47 8.73
N ARG A 165 17.00 10.81 8.68
CA ARG A 165 15.95 11.60 9.31
C ARG A 165 14.69 11.61 8.43
N PRO A 166 13.50 11.91 8.97
CA PRO A 166 12.31 12.08 8.14
C PRO A 166 12.53 13.09 7.01
N GLN A 167 13.16 14.25 7.27
CA GLN A 167 13.51 15.19 6.19
C GLN A 167 14.42 14.59 5.11
N HIS A 168 15.37 13.73 5.47
CA HIS A 168 16.25 13.07 4.49
C HIS A 168 15.46 12.16 3.57
N MET A 169 14.54 11.36 4.14
CA MET A 169 13.66 10.49 3.36
C MET A 169 12.79 11.31 2.40
N LEU A 170 12.19 12.41 2.86
CA LEU A 170 11.32 13.25 2.01
C LEU A 170 12.10 13.92 0.86
N MET A 171 13.32 14.40 1.12
CA MET A 171 14.18 14.96 0.07
C MET A 171 14.64 13.87 -0.92
N ARG A 172 15.04 12.68 -0.42
CA ARG A 172 15.34 11.53 -1.29
C ARG A 172 14.16 11.17 -2.19
N VAL A 173 12.95 11.14 -1.64
CA VAL A 173 11.73 10.87 -2.41
C VAL A 173 11.53 11.93 -3.51
N ALA A 174 11.66 13.21 -3.15
CA ALA A 174 11.49 14.29 -4.11
C ALA A 174 12.52 14.21 -5.26
N ILE A 175 13.80 14.01 -4.95
CA ILE A 175 14.85 13.85 -5.97
C ILE A 175 14.63 12.55 -6.77
N GLY A 176 14.17 11.48 -6.11
CA GLY A 176 13.83 10.22 -6.79
C GLY A 176 12.74 10.39 -7.86
N ILE A 177 11.77 11.27 -7.64
CA ILE A 177 10.68 11.57 -8.57
C ILE A 177 11.11 12.58 -9.65
N HIS A 178 11.80 13.66 -9.26
CA HIS A 178 12.07 14.81 -10.13
C HIS A 178 13.44 14.78 -10.80
N LYS A 179 14.35 13.92 -10.32
CA LYS A 179 15.72 13.75 -10.82
C LYS A 179 16.45 15.09 -10.91
N THR A 180 16.84 15.51 -12.11
CA THR A 180 17.64 16.71 -12.36
C THR A 180 16.86 18.03 -12.24
N ASP A 181 15.53 17.98 -12.16
CA ASP A 181 14.67 19.15 -11.97
C ASP A 181 14.59 19.52 -10.48
N LEU A 182 15.58 20.29 -10.01
CA LEU A 182 15.76 20.62 -8.59
C LEU A 182 14.66 21.54 -8.06
N ASP A 183 14.16 22.47 -8.87
CA ASP A 183 13.08 23.38 -8.45
C ASP A 183 11.84 22.56 -8.10
N ALA A 184 11.43 21.65 -8.99
CA ALA A 184 10.30 20.76 -8.72
C ALA A 184 10.57 19.79 -7.56
N ALA A 185 11.82 19.34 -7.37
CA ALA A 185 12.19 18.52 -6.22
C ALA A 185 12.05 19.28 -4.90
N ILE A 186 12.52 20.53 -4.84
CA ILE A 186 12.43 21.38 -3.64
C ILE A 186 10.97 21.74 -3.35
N ASP A 187 10.18 22.06 -4.37
CA ASP A 187 8.74 22.31 -4.21
C ASP A 187 8.01 21.09 -3.66
N THR A 188 8.31 19.89 -4.17
CA THR A 188 7.74 18.64 -3.68
C THR A 188 8.20 18.33 -2.26
N TYR A 189 9.48 18.55 -1.93
CA TYR A 189 9.99 18.40 -0.58
C TYR A 189 9.26 19.33 0.40
N ASN A 190 9.04 20.59 0.05
CA ASN A 190 8.30 21.54 0.87
C ASN A 190 6.87 21.06 1.10
N SER A 191 6.15 20.68 0.03
CA SER A 191 4.77 20.23 0.16
C SER A 191 4.61 18.96 1.00
N LEU A 192 5.55 18.01 0.87
CA LEU A 192 5.61 16.80 1.68
C LEU A 192 5.95 17.08 3.14
N SER A 193 6.98 17.88 3.40
CA SER A 193 7.48 18.15 4.76
C SER A 193 6.58 19.08 5.58
N GLU A 194 5.79 19.91 4.91
CA GLU A 194 4.71 20.70 5.54
C GLU A 194 3.42 19.87 5.75
N GLY A 195 3.36 18.68 5.16
CA GLY A 195 2.28 17.71 5.34
C GLY A 195 1.02 18.03 4.55
N TRP A 196 1.11 18.68 3.39
CA TRP A 196 -0.04 18.98 2.51
C TRP A 196 -0.58 17.71 1.84
N TYR A 197 0.32 16.81 1.45
CA TYR A 197 0.01 15.48 0.95
C TYR A 197 1.11 14.50 1.33
N THR A 198 0.88 13.22 1.07
CA THR A 198 1.92 12.19 1.08
C THR A 198 1.82 11.34 -0.18
N HIS A 199 2.96 10.87 -0.67
CA HIS A 199 2.96 9.75 -1.61
C HIS A 199 2.65 8.43 -0.88
N ALA A 200 2.20 7.42 -1.63
CA ALA A 200 1.94 6.09 -1.08
C ALA A 200 3.22 5.42 -0.59
N THR A 201 3.05 4.40 0.28
CA THR A 201 4.18 3.67 0.89
C THR A 201 5.27 3.26 -0.11
N PRO A 202 4.98 2.63 -1.25
CA PRO A 202 6.04 2.14 -2.13
C PRO A 202 6.90 3.26 -2.70
N THR A 203 6.29 4.43 -2.99
CA THR A 203 7.04 5.63 -3.38
C THR A 203 7.96 6.09 -2.26
N LEU A 204 7.47 6.18 -1.01
CA LEU A 204 8.30 6.58 0.14
C LEU A 204 9.47 5.61 0.42
N PHE A 205 9.23 4.31 0.24
CA PHE A 205 10.25 3.28 0.41
C PHE A 205 11.31 3.29 -0.68
N ASN A 206 10.90 3.43 -1.94
CA ASN A 206 11.73 3.03 -3.07
C ASN A 206 12.15 4.20 -3.97
N ALA A 207 11.55 5.39 -3.86
CA ALA A 207 12.03 6.54 -4.62
C ALA A 207 13.49 6.85 -4.25
N GLY A 208 14.32 6.97 -5.28
CA GLY A 208 15.77 7.20 -5.14
C GLY A 208 16.63 5.94 -4.96
N THR A 209 16.03 4.75 -4.80
CA THR A 209 16.77 3.49 -4.60
C THR A 209 17.11 2.81 -5.93
N PRO A 210 18.04 1.82 -5.97
CA PRO A 210 18.48 1.20 -7.23
C PRO A 210 17.39 0.52 -8.07
N LYS A 211 16.30 0.07 -7.45
CA LYS A 211 15.14 -0.53 -8.13
C LYS A 211 13.87 0.16 -7.64
N PRO A 212 13.56 1.36 -8.15
CA PRO A 212 12.51 2.21 -7.59
C PRO A 212 11.13 1.73 -8.03
N GLN A 213 10.62 0.65 -7.42
CA GLN A 213 9.24 0.23 -7.59
C GLN A 213 8.35 1.10 -6.68
N MET A 214 7.66 2.07 -7.28
CA MET A 214 6.95 3.14 -6.58
C MET A 214 5.41 3.00 -6.65
N SER A 215 4.90 2.14 -7.53
CA SER A 215 3.45 1.89 -7.70
C SER A 215 2.91 0.93 -6.64
N SER A 216 1.64 1.07 -6.25
CA SER A 216 1.08 0.36 -5.08
C SER A 216 0.36 -0.94 -5.38
N CYS A 217 -0.43 -0.96 -6.44
CA CYS A 217 -1.27 -2.10 -6.77
C CYS A 217 -1.21 -2.41 -8.26
N PHE A 218 -1.50 -3.66 -8.58
CA PHE A 218 -1.55 -4.17 -9.94
C PHE A 218 -2.88 -4.91 -10.14
N LEU A 219 -3.48 -4.77 -11.32
CA LEU A 219 -4.68 -5.52 -11.68
C LEU A 219 -4.37 -6.42 -12.87
N LEU A 220 -4.75 -7.68 -12.76
CA LEU A 220 -4.52 -8.70 -13.77
C LEU A 220 -5.84 -9.39 -14.11
N GLN A 221 -5.87 -9.99 -15.28
CA GLN A 221 -6.80 -11.07 -15.61
C GLN A 221 -5.99 -12.32 -15.95
N LEU A 222 -6.57 -13.50 -15.74
CA LEU A 222 -5.97 -14.74 -16.25
C LEU A 222 -5.76 -14.62 -17.77
N LYS A 223 -4.53 -14.91 -18.23
CA LYS A 223 -4.16 -14.78 -19.65
C LYS A 223 -5.03 -15.62 -20.57
N ASP A 224 -5.22 -16.90 -20.22
CA ASP A 224 -6.11 -17.82 -20.89
C ASP A 224 -6.60 -18.92 -19.94
N ASP A 225 -7.62 -19.66 -20.36
CA ASP A 225 -8.12 -20.85 -19.66
C ASP A 225 -7.29 -22.09 -20.06
N SER A 226 -5.99 -22.05 -19.75
CA SER A 226 -5.05 -23.15 -19.95
C SER A 226 -4.04 -23.22 -18.80
N ILE A 227 -3.37 -24.36 -18.64
CA ILE A 227 -2.30 -24.50 -17.65
C ILE A 227 -1.19 -23.46 -17.88
N ASN A 228 -0.83 -23.19 -19.13
CA ASN A 228 0.22 -22.21 -19.43
C ASN A 228 -0.20 -20.80 -19.01
N GLY A 229 -1.39 -20.33 -19.36
CA GLY A 229 -1.83 -18.99 -18.94
C GLY A 229 -2.06 -18.88 -17.43
N ILE A 230 -2.52 -19.95 -16.77
CA ILE A 230 -2.63 -19.98 -15.30
C ILE A 230 -1.25 -19.80 -14.66
N TYR A 231 -0.24 -20.58 -15.08
CA TYR A 231 1.09 -20.53 -14.49
C TYR A 231 1.88 -19.28 -14.91
N ASP A 232 1.66 -18.75 -16.11
CA ASP A 232 2.21 -17.45 -16.52
C ASP A 232 1.62 -16.31 -15.68
N THR A 233 0.32 -16.35 -15.41
CA THR A 233 -0.33 -15.38 -14.51
C THR A 233 0.19 -15.52 -13.08
N LEU A 234 0.38 -16.76 -12.59
CA LEU A 234 0.96 -17.02 -11.27
C LEU A 234 2.39 -16.47 -11.17
N LYS A 235 3.21 -16.68 -12.21
CA LYS A 235 4.57 -16.12 -12.30
C LYS A 235 4.55 -14.60 -12.23
N GLN A 236 3.65 -13.94 -12.97
CA GLN A 236 3.47 -12.49 -12.90
C GLN A 236 3.10 -12.05 -11.48
N CYS A 237 2.15 -12.74 -10.83
CA CYS A 237 1.78 -12.46 -9.44
C CYS A 237 2.96 -12.60 -8.47
N ALA A 238 3.79 -13.64 -8.63
CA ALA A 238 4.99 -13.83 -7.81
C ALA A 238 6.00 -12.68 -7.99
N GLN A 239 6.26 -12.25 -9.23
CA GLN A 239 7.19 -11.15 -9.52
C GLN A 239 6.69 -9.80 -8.97
N ILE A 240 5.37 -9.56 -9.05
CA ILE A 240 4.73 -8.38 -8.48
C ILE A 240 4.81 -8.42 -6.94
N SER A 241 4.46 -9.55 -6.31
CA SER A 241 4.49 -9.71 -4.85
C SER A 241 5.90 -9.58 -4.29
N GLN A 242 6.91 -10.11 -4.99
CA GLN A 242 8.33 -9.94 -4.62
C GLN A 242 8.70 -8.46 -4.51
N SER A 243 8.12 -7.62 -5.36
CA SER A 243 8.33 -6.18 -5.38
C SER A 243 7.35 -5.40 -4.49
N ALA A 244 6.70 -6.09 -3.54
CA ALA A 244 5.74 -5.53 -2.58
C ALA A 244 4.45 -4.94 -3.18
N GLY A 245 4.07 -5.34 -4.39
CA GLY A 245 2.81 -4.94 -5.02
C GLY A 245 1.60 -5.73 -4.50
N GLY A 246 0.49 -5.04 -4.20
CA GLY A 246 -0.82 -5.68 -3.99
C GLY A 246 -1.49 -6.05 -5.31
N ILE A 247 -2.28 -7.12 -5.33
CA ILE A 247 -2.82 -7.69 -6.58
C ILE A 247 -4.35 -7.77 -6.54
N GLY A 248 -5.02 -7.32 -7.60
CA GLY A 248 -6.39 -7.73 -7.95
C GLY A 248 -6.34 -8.64 -9.18
N LEU A 249 -6.96 -9.82 -9.12
CA LEU A 249 -6.94 -10.81 -10.19
C LEU A 249 -8.35 -11.26 -10.56
N SER A 250 -8.77 -10.94 -11.79
CA SER A 250 -9.98 -11.47 -12.41
C SER A 250 -9.77 -12.92 -12.85
N ILE A 251 -10.66 -13.82 -12.41
CA ILE A 251 -10.64 -15.25 -12.77
C ILE A 251 -11.89 -15.74 -13.49
N HIS A 252 -12.74 -14.83 -13.98
CA HIS A 252 -14.05 -15.13 -14.59
C HIS A 252 -14.00 -16.07 -15.79
N ASN A 253 -12.86 -16.11 -16.47
CA ASN A 253 -12.63 -16.87 -17.70
C ASN A 253 -12.15 -18.31 -17.44
N LEU A 254 -11.85 -18.70 -16.20
CA LEU A 254 -11.41 -20.06 -15.90
C LEU A 254 -12.61 -21.02 -15.92
N ARG A 255 -12.47 -22.18 -16.58
CA ARG A 255 -13.56 -23.16 -16.62
C ARG A 255 -13.92 -23.71 -15.23
N ALA A 256 -15.22 -23.89 -15.01
CA ALA A 256 -15.77 -24.44 -13.77
C ALA A 256 -15.48 -25.94 -13.57
N LYS A 257 -15.68 -26.45 -12.35
CA LYS A 257 -15.51 -27.88 -12.01
C LYS A 257 -16.39 -28.79 -12.88
N GLY A 258 -15.87 -29.91 -13.34
CA GLY A 258 -16.59 -30.86 -14.22
C GLY A 258 -16.59 -30.48 -15.71
N SER A 259 -16.05 -29.32 -16.10
CA SER A 259 -15.91 -28.95 -17.52
C SER A 259 -14.97 -29.89 -18.27
N TYR A 260 -15.31 -30.22 -19.51
CA TYR A 260 -14.48 -31.06 -20.35
C TYR A 260 -13.10 -30.43 -20.64
N ILE A 261 -12.04 -31.24 -20.63
CA ILE A 261 -10.69 -30.83 -21.03
C ILE A 261 -10.33 -31.51 -22.35
N LYS A 262 -10.38 -30.72 -23.43
CA LYS A 262 -9.90 -31.15 -24.75
C LYS A 262 -8.39 -31.43 -24.66
N GLY A 263 -7.98 -32.62 -25.10
CA GLY A 263 -6.58 -33.07 -25.13
C GLY A 263 -6.25 -34.16 -24.10
N THR A 264 -6.69 -34.01 -22.84
CA THR A 264 -6.46 -35.02 -21.79
C THR A 264 -7.65 -35.97 -21.62
N ASN A 265 -8.78 -35.68 -22.26
CA ASN A 265 -10.04 -36.42 -22.13
C ASN A 265 -10.54 -36.54 -20.66
N GLY A 266 -10.16 -35.56 -19.83
CA GLY A 266 -10.55 -35.46 -18.42
C GLY A 266 -11.56 -34.35 -18.15
N THR A 267 -11.85 -34.13 -16.87
CA THR A 267 -12.72 -33.06 -16.39
C THR A 267 -11.94 -32.08 -15.50
N SER A 268 -12.32 -30.80 -15.55
CA SER A 268 -11.70 -29.75 -14.72
C SER A 268 -12.02 -29.93 -13.25
N ASN A 269 -11.05 -29.61 -12.39
CA ASN A 269 -11.27 -29.54 -10.95
C ASN A 269 -11.85 -28.20 -10.48
N GLY A 270 -12.05 -27.25 -11.40
CA GLY A 270 -12.61 -25.92 -11.12
C GLY A 270 -11.61 -24.95 -10.49
N ILE A 271 -12.13 -23.85 -9.96
CA ILE A 271 -11.31 -22.73 -9.45
C ILE A 271 -10.60 -23.05 -8.12
N VAL A 272 -11.16 -23.93 -7.28
CA VAL A 272 -10.67 -24.14 -5.90
C VAL A 272 -9.21 -24.62 -5.84
N PRO A 273 -8.79 -25.67 -6.57
CA PRO A 273 -7.40 -26.11 -6.54
C PRO A 273 -6.42 -25.07 -7.10
N MET A 274 -6.83 -24.34 -8.15
CA MET A 274 -6.02 -23.24 -8.69
C MET A 274 -5.81 -22.17 -7.61
N LEU A 275 -6.89 -21.73 -6.95
CA LEU A 275 -6.83 -20.72 -5.90
C LEU A 275 -5.93 -21.13 -4.73
N ARG A 276 -5.83 -22.42 -4.41
CA ARG A 276 -4.86 -22.91 -3.41
C ARG A 276 -3.41 -22.70 -3.82
N VAL A 277 -3.08 -22.88 -5.09
CA VAL A 277 -1.72 -22.59 -5.60
C VAL A 277 -1.40 -21.10 -5.49
N PHE A 278 -2.37 -20.23 -5.81
CA PHE A 278 -2.22 -18.77 -5.61
C PHE A 278 -2.10 -18.41 -4.13
N ASN A 279 -2.85 -19.07 -3.24
CA ASN A 279 -2.76 -18.90 -1.79
C ASN A 279 -1.35 -19.21 -1.27
N ASP A 280 -0.81 -20.38 -1.60
CA ASP A 280 0.51 -20.79 -1.14
C ASP A 280 1.61 -19.93 -1.75
N THR A 281 1.42 -19.43 -2.97
CA THR A 281 2.33 -18.45 -3.58
C THR A 281 2.30 -17.12 -2.83
N ALA A 282 1.13 -16.62 -2.43
CA ALA A 282 1.00 -15.40 -1.62
C ALA A 282 1.69 -15.52 -0.25
N ARG A 283 1.68 -16.73 0.34
CA ARG A 283 2.39 -17.05 1.59
C ARG A 283 3.90 -17.16 1.40
N TYR A 284 4.33 -17.76 0.29
CA TYR A 284 5.74 -18.00 0.00
C TYR A 284 6.48 -16.71 -0.37
N VAL A 285 5.90 -15.92 -1.27
CA VAL A 285 6.48 -14.65 -1.72
C VAL A 285 5.99 -13.50 -0.84
N ASP A 286 6.41 -13.54 0.42
CA ASP A 286 6.20 -12.42 1.33
C ASP A 286 7.02 -11.19 0.90
N GLN A 287 6.45 -10.01 1.11
CA GLN A 287 6.97 -8.77 0.55
C GLN A 287 8.17 -8.29 1.37
N GLY A 288 9.33 -8.18 0.72
CA GLY A 288 10.50 -7.44 1.24
C GLY A 288 11.16 -8.04 2.48
N GLY A 289 11.18 -9.37 2.63
CA GLY A 289 11.83 -10.05 3.76
C GLY A 289 11.01 -9.97 5.05
N GLY A 290 9.71 -10.25 4.95
CA GLY A 290 8.77 -10.18 6.09
C GLY A 290 8.27 -8.77 6.44
N LYS A 291 8.49 -7.75 5.61
CA LYS A 291 7.97 -6.39 5.85
C LYS A 291 6.44 -6.34 5.71
N ARG A 292 5.86 -7.09 4.75
CA ARG A 292 4.42 -7.25 4.54
C ARG A 292 4.09 -8.63 3.97
N LYS A 293 2.89 -9.16 4.21
CA LYS A 293 2.43 -10.41 3.57
C LYS A 293 2.04 -10.16 2.11
N GLY A 294 2.28 -11.12 1.22
CA GLY A 294 1.68 -11.10 -0.12
C GLY A 294 0.14 -11.08 0.00
N SER A 295 -0.54 -10.28 -0.83
CA SER A 295 -1.99 -10.06 -0.70
C SER A 295 -2.64 -9.94 -2.08
N PHE A 296 -3.46 -10.94 -2.43
CA PHE A 296 -4.17 -11.01 -3.70
C PHE A 296 -5.68 -11.00 -3.45
N ALA A 297 -6.41 -10.13 -4.13
CA ALA A 297 -7.87 -10.13 -4.20
C ALA A 297 -8.33 -10.84 -5.47
N MET A 298 -9.08 -11.92 -5.31
CA MET A 298 -9.63 -12.71 -6.39
C MET A 298 -11.03 -12.19 -6.72
N TYR A 299 -11.26 -11.85 -8.00
CA TYR A 299 -12.54 -11.34 -8.47
C TYR A 299 -13.29 -12.41 -9.27
N LEU A 300 -14.56 -12.62 -8.91
CA LEU A 300 -15.46 -13.56 -9.61
C LEU A 300 -16.84 -12.94 -9.87
N GLU A 301 -17.38 -13.12 -11.06
CA GLU A 301 -18.77 -12.74 -11.38
C GLU A 301 -19.78 -13.79 -10.82
N PRO A 302 -20.96 -13.38 -10.33
CA PRO A 302 -21.90 -14.26 -9.62
C PRO A 302 -22.57 -15.31 -10.51
N TRP A 303 -22.45 -15.25 -11.83
CA TRP A 303 -22.96 -16.30 -12.72
C TRP A 303 -22.01 -17.50 -12.81
N HIS A 304 -20.78 -17.40 -12.31
CA HIS A 304 -19.81 -18.49 -12.46
C HIS A 304 -20.24 -19.75 -11.70
N ALA A 305 -20.17 -20.93 -12.33
CA ALA A 305 -20.71 -22.17 -11.74
C ALA A 305 -20.01 -22.64 -10.44
N ASP A 306 -18.78 -22.20 -10.18
CA ASP A 306 -18.08 -22.48 -8.92
C ASP A 306 -18.30 -21.38 -7.83
N VAL A 307 -19.26 -20.46 -7.99
CA VAL A 307 -19.44 -19.31 -7.08
C VAL A 307 -19.73 -19.70 -5.63
N PHE A 308 -20.48 -20.78 -5.38
CA PHE A 308 -20.73 -21.24 -4.00
C PHE A 308 -19.46 -21.71 -3.31
N ASP A 309 -18.63 -22.48 -4.02
CA ASP A 309 -17.33 -22.92 -3.49
C ASP A 309 -16.40 -21.72 -3.27
N PHE A 310 -16.44 -20.72 -4.15
CA PHE A 310 -15.69 -19.47 -3.99
C PHE A 310 -16.02 -18.74 -2.67
N LEU A 311 -17.31 -18.67 -2.32
CA LEU A 311 -17.79 -18.02 -1.09
C LEU A 311 -17.41 -18.76 0.20
N GLU A 312 -16.96 -20.01 0.11
CA GLU A 312 -16.56 -20.85 1.22
C GLU A 312 -15.05 -20.80 1.51
N LEU A 313 -14.22 -20.32 0.56
CA LEU A 313 -12.76 -20.47 0.61
C LEU A 313 -12.08 -19.76 1.80
N LYS A 314 -12.66 -18.67 2.30
CA LYS A 314 -12.12 -17.90 3.43
C LYS A 314 -12.67 -18.34 4.79
N LYS A 315 -13.67 -19.21 4.83
CA LYS A 315 -14.30 -19.61 6.09
C LYS A 315 -13.31 -20.36 6.99
N ASN A 316 -13.45 -20.17 8.30
CA ASN A 316 -12.54 -20.78 9.28
C ASN A 316 -12.80 -22.29 9.44
N HIS A 317 -14.07 -22.71 9.36
CA HIS A 317 -14.49 -24.11 9.45
C HIS A 317 -14.57 -24.76 8.06
N GLY A 318 -14.73 -26.09 8.03
CA GLY A 318 -14.80 -26.91 6.82
C GLY A 318 -13.49 -27.60 6.44
N LYS A 319 -13.46 -28.24 5.26
CA LYS A 319 -12.33 -29.07 4.81
C LYS A 319 -11.16 -28.20 4.34
N GLU A 320 -9.96 -28.44 4.87
CA GLU A 320 -8.78 -27.62 4.60
C GLU A 320 -8.38 -27.62 3.12
N GLU A 321 -8.56 -28.75 2.44
CA GLU A 321 -8.30 -28.89 1.02
C GLU A 321 -9.21 -28.03 0.12
N MET A 322 -10.27 -27.45 0.70
CA MET A 322 -11.23 -26.54 0.07
C MET A 322 -11.10 -25.10 0.64
N ARG A 323 -9.92 -24.71 1.13
CA ARG A 323 -9.69 -23.40 1.75
C ARG A 323 -8.46 -22.71 1.16
N ALA A 324 -8.54 -21.39 1.10
CA ALA A 324 -7.47 -20.49 0.66
C ALA A 324 -7.62 -19.15 1.40
N ARG A 325 -7.29 -19.15 2.70
CA ARG A 325 -7.64 -18.06 3.65
C ARG A 325 -6.75 -16.82 3.53
N ASP A 326 -5.54 -16.97 2.99
CA ASP A 326 -4.59 -15.88 2.80
C ASP A 326 -4.92 -15.03 1.57
N LEU A 327 -5.85 -15.49 0.72
CA LEU A 327 -6.44 -14.69 -0.36
C LEU A 327 -7.60 -13.83 0.13
N PHE A 328 -7.85 -12.73 -0.57
CA PHE A 328 -9.05 -11.91 -0.45
C PHE A 328 -10.01 -12.24 -1.60
N TYR A 329 -11.29 -12.03 -1.38
CA TYR A 329 -12.35 -12.42 -2.31
C TYR A 329 -13.25 -11.23 -2.61
N ALA A 330 -13.67 -11.09 -3.87
CA ALA A 330 -14.48 -10.00 -4.35
C ALA A 330 -15.49 -10.49 -5.39
N MET A 331 -16.72 -9.99 -5.29
CA MET A 331 -17.78 -10.18 -6.28
C MET A 331 -17.76 -9.03 -7.28
N TRP A 332 -17.76 -9.38 -8.56
CA TRP A 332 -17.88 -8.44 -9.68
C TRP A 332 -19.30 -8.57 -10.26
N ILE A 333 -20.23 -7.79 -9.73
CA ILE A 333 -21.67 -8.03 -9.85
C ILE A 333 -22.26 -7.25 -11.05
N PRO A 334 -22.86 -7.91 -12.05
CA PRO A 334 -23.68 -7.25 -13.05
C PRO A 334 -25.02 -6.79 -12.45
N ASP A 335 -25.57 -5.70 -12.95
CA ASP A 335 -26.84 -5.13 -12.51
C ASP A 335 -27.98 -6.14 -12.66
N LEU A 336 -27.93 -7.00 -13.69
CA LEU A 336 -28.91 -8.07 -13.90
C LEU A 336 -29.05 -8.99 -12.68
N PHE A 337 -27.95 -9.35 -12.02
CA PHE A 337 -28.02 -10.18 -10.82
C PHE A 337 -28.83 -9.49 -9.73
N MET A 338 -28.57 -8.20 -9.48
CA MET A 338 -29.30 -7.43 -8.48
C MET A 338 -30.78 -7.25 -8.85
N LYS A 339 -31.10 -7.02 -10.14
CA LYS A 339 -32.48 -7.00 -10.64
C LYS A 339 -33.20 -8.32 -10.36
N ARG A 340 -32.56 -9.46 -10.64
CA ARG A 340 -33.12 -10.81 -10.39
C ARG A 340 -33.30 -11.07 -8.89
N VAL A 341 -32.39 -10.60 -8.03
CA VAL A 341 -32.52 -10.69 -6.56
C VAL A 341 -33.75 -9.91 -6.06
N GLU A 342 -33.89 -8.66 -6.48
CA GLU A 342 -34.99 -7.78 -6.09
C GLU A 342 -36.35 -8.34 -6.54
N GLN A 343 -36.43 -8.86 -7.76
CA GLN A 343 -37.65 -9.42 -8.35
C GLN A 343 -37.99 -10.83 -7.86
N GLY A 344 -37.14 -11.45 -7.04
CA GLY A 344 -37.29 -12.87 -6.65
C GLY A 344 -37.17 -13.83 -7.84
N GLY A 345 -36.43 -13.44 -8.87
CA GLY A 345 -36.22 -14.17 -10.11
C GLY A 345 -35.21 -15.32 -9.99
N GLN A 346 -35.06 -16.03 -11.11
CA GLN A 346 -34.08 -17.10 -11.26
C GLN A 346 -32.72 -16.55 -11.71
N TRP A 347 -31.67 -17.28 -11.37
CA TRP A 347 -30.29 -17.02 -11.77
C TRP A 347 -29.64 -18.32 -12.25
N THR A 348 -29.08 -18.28 -13.45
CA THR A 348 -28.41 -19.42 -14.06
C THR A 348 -26.90 -19.35 -13.87
N LEU A 349 -26.35 -20.42 -13.31
CA LEU A 349 -24.92 -20.62 -13.16
C LEU A 349 -24.33 -21.25 -14.43
N MET A 350 -23.25 -20.66 -14.94
CA MET A 350 -22.65 -20.97 -16.23
C MET A 350 -21.14 -21.23 -16.11
N CYS A 351 -20.61 -22.04 -17.01
CA CYS A 351 -19.17 -22.20 -17.19
C CYS A 351 -18.70 -21.30 -18.34
N PRO A 352 -17.62 -20.52 -18.19
CA PRO A 352 -17.14 -19.62 -19.25
C PRO A 352 -16.69 -20.36 -20.52
N ASN A 353 -16.29 -21.64 -20.43
CA ASN A 353 -15.97 -22.46 -21.59
C ASN A 353 -17.23 -22.85 -22.41
N GLU A 354 -18.39 -22.92 -21.78
CA GLU A 354 -19.68 -23.25 -22.42
C GLU A 354 -20.44 -21.97 -22.85
N CYS A 355 -20.27 -20.90 -22.08
CA CYS A 355 -20.90 -19.59 -22.24
C CYS A 355 -19.83 -18.48 -22.37
N PRO A 356 -19.01 -18.46 -23.43
CA PRO A 356 -17.90 -17.51 -23.58
C PRO A 356 -18.41 -16.07 -23.79
N GLY A 357 -17.58 -15.09 -23.45
CA GLY A 357 -17.82 -13.66 -23.71
C GLY A 357 -18.64 -12.91 -22.65
N LEU A 358 -19.18 -13.60 -21.63
CA LEU A 358 -19.92 -12.94 -20.53
C LEU A 358 -19.04 -11.93 -19.76
N SER A 359 -17.78 -12.27 -19.48
CA SER A 359 -16.85 -11.36 -18.81
C SER A 359 -16.28 -10.28 -19.72
N ASP A 360 -16.51 -10.36 -21.03
CA ASP A 360 -16.09 -9.38 -22.04
C ASP A 360 -17.20 -8.39 -22.39
N THR A 361 -18.38 -8.52 -21.79
CA THR A 361 -19.56 -7.66 -22.02
C THR A 361 -20.09 -7.11 -20.70
N TRP A 362 -20.79 -5.97 -20.74
CA TRP A 362 -21.43 -5.34 -19.58
C TRP A 362 -22.72 -4.61 -20.01
N GLY A 363 -23.57 -4.25 -19.05
CA GLY A 363 -24.84 -3.58 -19.28
C GLY A 363 -25.77 -4.38 -20.19
N ALA A 364 -26.48 -3.69 -21.10
CA ALA A 364 -27.46 -4.32 -22.00
C ALA A 364 -26.87 -5.46 -22.86
N LYS A 365 -25.60 -5.35 -23.28
CA LYS A 365 -24.93 -6.41 -24.07
C LYS A 365 -24.69 -7.68 -23.24
N PHE A 366 -24.41 -7.52 -21.96
CA PHE A 366 -24.29 -8.65 -21.03
C PHE A 366 -25.65 -9.30 -20.81
N GLU A 367 -26.69 -8.50 -20.57
CA GLU A 367 -28.06 -8.98 -20.36
C GLU A 367 -28.54 -9.83 -21.56
N GLU A 368 -28.42 -9.30 -22.77
CA GLU A 368 -28.79 -10.01 -24.01
C GLU A 368 -28.03 -11.34 -24.17
N LEU A 369 -26.71 -11.33 -23.96
CA LEU A 369 -25.88 -12.53 -24.12
C LEU A 369 -26.19 -13.59 -23.05
N TYR A 370 -26.39 -13.15 -21.81
CA TYR A 370 -26.72 -14.02 -20.69
C TYR A 370 -28.08 -14.69 -20.89
N GLU A 371 -29.12 -13.91 -21.22
CA GLU A 371 -30.47 -14.43 -21.45
C GLU A 371 -30.55 -15.33 -22.69
N LYS A 372 -29.75 -15.04 -23.72
CA LYS A 372 -29.58 -15.96 -24.86
C LYS A 372 -29.05 -17.33 -24.41
N TYR A 373 -28.03 -17.37 -23.55
CA TYR A 373 -27.50 -18.63 -23.04
C TYR A 373 -28.47 -19.37 -22.10
N GLU A 374 -29.30 -18.63 -21.33
CA GLU A 374 -30.42 -19.20 -20.58
C GLU A 374 -31.42 -19.88 -21.55
N ALA A 375 -31.83 -19.18 -22.63
CA ALA A 375 -32.78 -19.69 -23.61
C ALA A 375 -32.27 -20.89 -24.43
N GLU A 376 -30.96 -20.93 -24.71
CA GLU A 376 -30.29 -22.06 -25.37
C GLU A 376 -30.08 -23.27 -24.44
N GLY A 377 -30.39 -23.16 -23.15
CA GLY A 377 -30.20 -24.24 -22.18
C GLY A 377 -28.73 -24.56 -21.89
N LYS A 378 -27.82 -23.59 -22.05
CA LYS A 378 -26.37 -23.76 -21.80
C LYS A 378 -25.96 -23.62 -20.33
N GLY A 379 -26.90 -23.26 -19.47
CA GLY A 379 -26.70 -23.19 -18.03
C GLY A 379 -26.42 -24.55 -17.41
N ARG A 380 -25.56 -24.57 -16.38
CA ARG A 380 -25.27 -25.80 -15.62
C ARG A 380 -26.28 -26.08 -14.52
N SER A 381 -26.77 -25.00 -13.91
CA SER A 381 -27.83 -25.08 -12.91
C SER A 381 -28.55 -23.73 -12.86
N THR A 382 -29.82 -23.77 -12.52
CA THR A 382 -30.63 -22.57 -12.31
C THR A 382 -31.15 -22.60 -10.88
N ILE A 383 -30.93 -21.50 -10.15
CA ILE A 383 -31.24 -21.32 -8.74
C ILE A 383 -32.07 -20.05 -8.56
N LYS A 384 -32.67 -19.85 -7.38
CA LYS A 384 -33.20 -18.52 -7.07
C LYS A 384 -32.03 -17.56 -6.86
N ALA A 385 -32.12 -16.36 -7.43
CA ALA A 385 -31.08 -15.34 -7.27
C ALA A 385 -30.84 -14.99 -5.79
N GLN A 386 -31.92 -14.98 -4.99
CA GLN A 386 -31.87 -14.73 -3.55
C GLN A 386 -31.08 -15.78 -2.77
N ASP A 387 -31.05 -17.05 -3.21
CA ASP A 387 -30.29 -18.10 -2.51
C ASP A 387 -28.78 -17.81 -2.59
N LEU A 388 -28.28 -17.38 -3.76
CA LEU A 388 -26.91 -16.93 -3.90
C LEU A 388 -26.64 -15.64 -3.14
N TRP A 389 -27.59 -14.69 -3.15
CA TRP A 389 -27.46 -13.45 -2.39
C TRP A 389 -27.32 -13.70 -0.88
N PHE A 390 -28.17 -14.56 -0.31
CA PHE A 390 -28.05 -14.94 1.09
C PHE A 390 -26.71 -15.62 1.38
N LYS A 391 -26.18 -16.42 0.44
CA LYS A 391 -24.86 -17.02 0.61
C LYS A 391 -23.73 -15.99 0.62
N ILE A 392 -23.80 -14.97 -0.22
CA ILE A 392 -22.86 -13.84 -0.22
C ILE A 392 -22.88 -13.14 1.14
N LEU A 393 -24.08 -12.82 1.64
CA LEU A 393 -24.26 -12.16 2.95
C LEU A 393 -23.77 -13.02 4.11
N GLU A 394 -24.03 -14.32 4.10
CA GLU A 394 -23.53 -15.28 5.09
C GLU A 394 -22.00 -15.26 5.15
N SER A 395 -21.32 -15.30 4.00
CA SER A 395 -19.86 -15.23 3.92
C SER A 395 -19.34 -13.89 4.47
N GLN A 396 -20.02 -12.78 4.17
CA GLN A 396 -19.67 -11.46 4.71
C GLN A 396 -19.84 -11.37 6.22
N ILE A 397 -20.91 -11.95 6.77
CA ILE A 397 -21.14 -12.01 8.23
C ILE A 397 -20.04 -12.82 8.91
N GLU A 398 -19.62 -13.94 8.32
CA GLU A 398 -18.60 -14.81 8.91
C GLU A 398 -17.17 -14.29 8.76
N THR A 399 -16.85 -13.60 7.66
CA THR A 399 -15.46 -13.33 7.27
C THR A 399 -15.16 -11.87 6.94
N GLY A 400 -16.18 -11.01 6.85
CA GLY A 400 -16.06 -9.63 6.35
C GLY A 400 -15.89 -9.52 4.82
N THR A 401 -15.91 -10.64 4.09
CA THR A 401 -15.73 -10.72 2.63
C THR A 401 -16.73 -11.71 2.04
N PRO A 402 -17.05 -11.70 0.73
CA PRO A 402 -16.37 -10.97 -0.35
C PRO A 402 -16.63 -9.46 -0.34
N TYR A 403 -15.71 -8.70 -0.95
CA TYR A 403 -15.98 -7.34 -1.38
C TYR A 403 -17.11 -7.33 -2.42
N ILE A 404 -17.85 -6.22 -2.53
CA ILE A 404 -18.94 -6.05 -3.48
C ILE A 404 -18.59 -4.90 -4.41
N LEU A 405 -18.49 -5.19 -5.70
CA LEU A 405 -18.30 -4.18 -6.73
C LEU A 405 -19.31 -4.39 -7.85
N PHE A 406 -19.81 -3.29 -8.41
CA PHE A 406 -20.82 -3.31 -9.46
C PHE A 406 -20.16 -3.12 -10.82
N LYS A 407 -20.12 -4.20 -11.60
CA LYS A 407 -19.48 -4.30 -12.92
C LYS A 407 -19.98 -3.24 -13.88
N ASP A 408 -21.29 -3.06 -13.97
CA ASP A 408 -21.90 -2.18 -14.95
C ASP A 408 -21.72 -0.71 -14.58
N ALA A 409 -21.76 -0.37 -13.28
CA ALA A 409 -21.43 0.96 -12.81
C ALA A 409 -19.95 1.30 -13.02
N ALA A 410 -19.04 0.34 -12.77
CA ALA A 410 -17.61 0.52 -12.96
C ALA A 410 -17.27 0.73 -14.45
N ASN A 411 -17.82 -0.11 -15.33
CA ASN A 411 -17.63 0.03 -16.76
C ASN A 411 -18.33 1.28 -17.30
N GLY A 412 -19.61 1.50 -16.97
CA GLY A 412 -20.45 2.58 -17.48
C GLY A 412 -20.04 4.00 -17.07
N LYS A 413 -19.10 4.15 -16.14
CA LYS A 413 -18.56 5.46 -15.72
C LYS A 413 -17.04 5.58 -15.90
N SER A 414 -16.38 4.60 -16.50
CA SER A 414 -14.94 4.66 -16.71
C SER A 414 -14.58 5.49 -17.94
N ASN A 415 -13.59 6.38 -17.81
CA ASN A 415 -12.98 7.06 -18.96
C ASN A 415 -12.13 6.10 -19.83
N GLN A 416 -11.90 4.86 -19.37
CA GLN A 416 -11.21 3.81 -20.12
C GLN A 416 -12.16 2.86 -20.87
N GLN A 417 -13.46 3.18 -20.97
CA GLN A 417 -14.46 2.36 -21.69
C GLN A 417 -14.05 2.01 -23.13
N ASN A 418 -13.32 2.90 -23.79
CA ASN A 418 -12.84 2.74 -25.15
C ASN A 418 -11.80 1.61 -25.32
N LEU A 419 -11.21 1.11 -24.22
CA LEU A 419 -10.22 0.03 -24.25
C LEU A 419 -10.86 -1.37 -24.27
N GLY A 420 -12.08 -1.48 -23.75
CA GLY A 420 -12.81 -2.73 -23.59
C GLY A 420 -13.43 -2.86 -22.20
N THR A 421 -14.00 -4.04 -21.91
CA THR A 421 -14.65 -4.31 -20.62
C THR A 421 -13.61 -4.48 -19.52
N ILE A 422 -13.73 -3.67 -18.47
CA ILE A 422 -12.97 -3.77 -17.24
C ILE A 422 -13.52 -4.96 -16.43
N LYS A 423 -12.61 -5.84 -16.00
CA LYS A 423 -12.98 -7.13 -15.42
C LYS A 423 -12.83 -7.22 -13.90
N SER A 424 -12.15 -6.29 -13.25
CA SER A 424 -11.96 -6.32 -11.81
C SER A 424 -11.54 -4.96 -11.28
N SER A 425 -11.40 -4.88 -9.96
CA SER A 425 -10.66 -3.81 -9.27
C SER A 425 -9.33 -4.36 -8.71
N ASN A 426 -8.58 -3.54 -8.00
CA ASN A 426 -7.37 -3.90 -7.26
C ASN A 426 -7.65 -4.57 -5.90
N LEU A 427 -6.60 -4.78 -5.08
CA LEU A 427 -6.69 -5.32 -3.73
C LEU A 427 -7.66 -4.55 -2.82
N CYS A 428 -7.69 -3.22 -2.92
CA CYS A 428 -8.40 -2.33 -1.98
C CYS A 428 -9.71 -1.76 -2.54
N THR A 429 -10.17 -2.22 -3.71
CA THR A 429 -11.48 -1.94 -4.32
C THR A 429 -11.70 -0.50 -4.85
N GLU A 430 -10.66 0.33 -4.88
CA GLU A 430 -10.75 1.74 -5.29
C GLU A 430 -10.33 2.00 -6.75
N ILE A 431 -9.67 1.05 -7.41
CA ILE A 431 -9.09 1.23 -8.74
C ILE A 431 -9.86 0.47 -9.80
N ILE A 432 -10.37 1.21 -10.79
CA ILE A 432 -11.14 0.67 -11.92
C ILE A 432 -10.36 0.95 -13.20
N GLU A 433 -9.47 0.02 -13.56
CA GLU A 433 -8.59 0.13 -14.74
C GLU A 433 -8.69 -1.12 -15.62
N TYR A 434 -8.56 -0.91 -16.92
CA TYR A 434 -8.62 -1.96 -17.94
C TYR A 434 -7.44 -2.92 -17.84
N THR A 435 -7.70 -4.21 -18.07
CA THR A 435 -6.69 -5.26 -18.12
C THR A 435 -6.92 -6.16 -19.33
N SER A 436 -5.85 -6.76 -19.84
CA SER A 436 -5.86 -7.71 -20.97
C SER A 436 -4.79 -8.79 -20.75
N PRO A 437 -4.66 -9.82 -21.61
CA PRO A 437 -3.57 -10.80 -21.46
C PRO A 437 -2.17 -10.19 -21.62
N ASP A 438 -2.09 -9.00 -22.20
CA ASP A 438 -0.88 -8.27 -22.52
C ASP A 438 -0.71 -6.94 -21.77
N GLU A 439 -1.70 -6.56 -20.95
CA GLU A 439 -1.69 -5.38 -20.09
C GLU A 439 -2.09 -5.71 -18.66
N VAL A 440 -1.19 -5.38 -17.74
CA VAL A 440 -1.42 -5.41 -16.30
C VAL A 440 -1.54 -3.97 -15.83
N ALA A 441 -2.71 -3.57 -15.34
CA ALA A 441 -2.93 -2.20 -14.90
C ALA A 441 -2.12 -1.88 -13.64
N VAL A 442 -1.77 -0.61 -13.45
CA VAL A 442 -0.82 -0.17 -12.41
C VAL A 442 -1.32 1.09 -11.73
N CYS A 443 -1.41 1.02 -10.41
CA CYS A 443 -1.93 2.12 -9.61
C CYS A 443 -0.81 2.99 -9.01
N ASN A 444 -0.78 4.27 -9.39
CA ASN A 444 0.17 5.28 -8.91
C ASN A 444 -0.55 6.24 -7.95
N LEU A 445 -0.24 6.17 -6.64
CA LEU A 445 -1.07 6.75 -5.59
C LEU A 445 -0.42 7.86 -4.77
N GLY A 446 -1.23 8.82 -4.36
CA GLY A 446 -0.94 9.79 -3.31
C GLY A 446 -2.21 10.23 -2.59
N SER A 447 -2.09 10.83 -1.41
CA SER A 447 -3.25 11.29 -0.65
C SER A 447 -3.05 12.70 -0.06
N ILE A 448 -4.11 13.51 -0.16
CA ILE A 448 -4.14 14.89 0.30
C ILE A 448 -4.65 14.95 1.75
N ALA A 449 -3.96 15.70 2.62
CA ALA A 449 -4.34 15.88 4.01
C ALA A 449 -5.38 16.99 4.17
N LEU A 450 -6.67 16.64 4.09
CA LEU A 450 -7.79 17.60 4.12
C LEU A 450 -7.78 18.58 5.31
N PRO A 451 -7.35 18.20 6.54
CA PRO A 451 -7.34 19.14 7.66
C PRO A 451 -6.45 20.37 7.43
N LYS A 452 -5.44 20.28 6.55
CA LYS A 452 -4.52 21.40 6.25
C LYS A 452 -5.17 22.56 5.50
N PHE A 453 -6.30 22.31 4.85
CA PHE A 453 -7.01 23.30 4.05
C PHE A 453 -8.06 24.06 4.86
N VAL A 454 -8.24 23.73 6.15
CA VAL A 454 -9.17 24.43 7.03
C VAL A 454 -8.44 25.55 7.76
N THR A 455 -8.73 26.80 7.39
CA THR A 455 -8.20 27.99 8.05
C THR A 455 -9.33 28.80 8.66
N LYS A 456 -9.28 29.03 9.98
CA LYS A 456 -10.30 29.80 10.73
C LYS A 456 -11.74 29.33 10.44
N GLY A 457 -11.94 28.01 10.34
CA GLY A 457 -13.25 27.39 10.09
C GLY A 457 -13.73 27.46 8.64
N LYS A 458 -12.92 27.95 7.68
CA LYS A 458 -13.23 27.94 6.25
C LYS A 458 -12.29 27.00 5.51
N PHE A 459 -12.84 26.30 4.52
CA PHE A 459 -12.06 25.41 3.65
C PHE A 459 -11.49 26.20 2.46
N ASP A 460 -10.18 26.10 2.24
CA ASP A 460 -9.45 26.77 1.18
C ASP A 460 -9.38 25.88 -0.08
N HIS A 461 -10.34 26.10 -0.98
CA HIS A 461 -10.44 25.34 -2.23
C HIS A 461 -9.35 25.71 -3.25
N ASP A 462 -8.86 26.95 -3.23
CA ASP A 462 -7.82 27.40 -4.16
C ASP A 462 -6.48 26.74 -3.80
N LYS A 463 -6.15 26.68 -2.50
CA LYS A 463 -4.97 25.94 -2.04
C LYS A 463 -5.09 24.45 -2.30
N LEU A 464 -6.29 23.87 -2.14
CA LEU A 464 -6.54 22.47 -2.49
C LEU A 464 -6.25 22.20 -3.97
N PHE A 465 -6.70 23.09 -4.88
CA PHE A 465 -6.41 22.96 -6.30
C PHE A 465 -4.91 22.99 -6.59
N GLU A 466 -4.18 23.95 -6.03
CA GLU A 466 -2.73 24.10 -6.21
C GLU A 466 -1.98 22.82 -5.78
N VAL A 467 -2.30 22.30 -4.58
CA VAL A 467 -1.66 21.10 -4.03
C VAL A 467 -2.03 19.85 -4.85
N THR A 468 -3.29 19.74 -5.27
CA THR A 468 -3.75 18.62 -6.12
C THR A 468 -3.03 18.62 -7.46
N TYR A 469 -2.85 19.80 -8.06
CA TYR A 469 -2.15 19.96 -9.34
C TYR A 469 -0.68 19.54 -9.23
N GLN A 470 0.01 19.93 -8.16
CA GLN A 470 1.38 19.49 -7.90
C GLN A 470 1.46 17.97 -7.73
N LEU A 471 0.59 17.37 -6.91
CA LEU A 471 0.57 15.93 -6.69
C LEU A 471 0.29 15.16 -8.00
N ALA A 472 -0.63 15.63 -8.84
CA ALA A 472 -0.90 15.03 -10.14
C ALA A 472 0.36 15.02 -11.04
N ARG A 473 1.12 16.12 -11.07
CA ARG A 473 2.40 16.19 -11.81
C ARG A 473 3.42 15.19 -11.26
N ASN A 474 3.51 15.05 -9.94
CA ASN A 474 4.43 14.11 -9.30
C ASN A 474 4.07 12.67 -9.66
N LEU A 475 2.79 12.29 -9.55
CA LEU A 475 2.34 10.95 -9.90
C LEU A 475 2.55 10.65 -11.39
N ASN A 476 2.37 11.64 -12.27
CA ASN A 476 2.71 11.47 -13.67
C ASN A 476 4.21 11.21 -13.89
N ARG A 477 5.11 11.85 -13.13
CA ARG A 477 6.56 11.55 -13.19
C ARG A 477 6.90 10.18 -12.61
N VAL A 478 6.18 9.75 -11.56
CA VAL A 478 6.35 8.39 -11.00
C VAL A 478 6.16 7.33 -12.09
N ILE A 479 5.20 7.50 -13.01
CA ILE A 479 4.99 6.57 -14.13
C ILE A 479 6.27 6.37 -14.96
N ASP A 480 7.00 7.45 -15.26
CA ASP A 480 8.21 7.36 -16.10
C ASP A 480 9.41 6.80 -15.32
N GLN A 481 9.51 7.13 -14.03
CA GLN A 481 10.64 6.77 -13.17
C GLN A 481 10.48 5.40 -12.49
N ASN A 482 9.30 4.79 -12.57
CA ASN A 482 9.00 3.53 -11.90
C ASN A 482 9.76 2.34 -12.53
N TYR A 483 10.30 1.48 -11.67
CA TYR A 483 10.74 0.15 -12.06
C TYR A 483 9.53 -0.79 -12.13
N TYR A 484 9.27 -1.35 -13.31
CA TYR A 484 8.16 -2.29 -13.52
C TYR A 484 8.64 -3.73 -13.38
N PRO A 485 8.03 -4.55 -12.50
CA PRO A 485 8.46 -5.94 -12.30
C PRO A 485 8.18 -6.83 -13.51
N ILE A 486 7.22 -6.44 -14.36
CA ILE A 486 6.83 -7.16 -15.58
C ILE A 486 6.58 -6.18 -16.74
N PRO A 487 6.82 -6.59 -17.99
CA PRO A 487 6.69 -5.71 -19.16
C PRO A 487 5.24 -5.30 -19.46
N GLU A 488 4.26 -6.16 -19.17
CA GLU A 488 2.83 -5.84 -19.36
C GLU A 488 2.37 -4.67 -18.47
N ALA A 489 2.95 -4.57 -17.26
CA ALA A 489 2.70 -3.45 -16.36
C ALA A 489 3.25 -2.13 -16.91
N ARG A 490 4.47 -2.15 -17.45
CA ARG A 490 5.06 -0.99 -18.12
C ARG A 490 4.23 -0.58 -19.33
N ARG A 491 3.78 -1.56 -20.13
CA ARG A 491 2.96 -1.30 -21.31
C ARG A 491 1.68 -0.56 -20.95
N SER A 492 0.91 -1.08 -20.00
CA SER A 492 -0.36 -0.47 -19.57
C SER A 492 -0.15 0.95 -19.05
N ASN A 493 0.80 1.12 -18.10
CA ASN A 493 1.01 2.42 -17.45
C ASN A 493 1.53 3.48 -18.42
N MET A 494 2.38 3.11 -19.38
CA MET A 494 2.88 4.05 -20.40
C MET A 494 1.84 4.40 -21.47
N ARG A 495 0.89 3.51 -21.76
CA ARG A 495 -0.18 3.76 -22.74
C ARG A 495 -1.26 4.68 -22.19
N HIS A 496 -1.70 4.43 -20.95
CA HIS A 496 -2.93 5.05 -20.41
C HIS A 496 -2.66 6.05 -19.29
N ARG A 497 -1.47 6.00 -18.70
CA ARG A 497 -0.96 6.89 -17.64
C ARG A 497 -1.94 7.17 -16.49
N PRO A 498 -2.60 6.15 -15.91
CA PRO A 498 -3.53 6.36 -14.81
C PRO A 498 -2.81 6.81 -13.53
N ILE A 499 -3.49 7.67 -12.76
CA ILE A 499 -3.07 8.12 -11.43
C ILE A 499 -4.26 8.11 -10.48
N GLY A 500 -4.03 7.82 -9.20
CA GLY A 500 -5.05 7.86 -8.16
C GLY A 500 -4.69 8.86 -7.07
N ILE A 501 -5.48 9.92 -6.94
CA ILE A 501 -5.35 10.91 -5.87
C ILE A 501 -6.47 10.67 -4.87
N GLY A 502 -6.10 10.21 -3.68
CA GLY A 502 -7.00 10.03 -2.55
C GLY A 502 -6.96 11.20 -1.56
N VAL A 503 -7.66 11.02 -0.45
CA VAL A 503 -7.72 11.99 0.65
C VAL A 503 -7.55 11.29 2.00
N GLN A 504 -7.11 12.03 3.00
CA GLN A 504 -7.01 11.58 4.40
C GLN A 504 -7.45 12.69 5.35
N GLY A 505 -7.92 12.31 6.54
CA GLY A 505 -8.41 13.26 7.55
C GLY A 505 -9.73 13.93 7.18
N LEU A 506 -10.67 13.16 6.61
CA LEU A 506 -12.01 13.66 6.28
C LEU A 506 -12.91 13.83 7.51
N ALA A 507 -12.77 12.93 8.49
CA ALA A 507 -13.45 13.00 9.79
C ALA A 507 -12.81 14.09 10.67
#